data_AF-A0A2V7TR97-F1
#
_entry.id   AF-A0A2V7TR97-F1
#
_cell.length_a   1.000
_cell.length_b   1.000
_cell.length_c   1.000
_cell.angle_alpha   90.00
_cell.angle_beta   90.00
_cell.angle_gamma   90.00
#
_symmetry.space_group_name_H-M   'P 1'
#
loop_
_entity.id
_entity.type
_entity.pdbx_description
1 polymer ?
#
loop_
_entity_poly.entity_id
_entity_poly.type
_entity_poly.pdbx_seq_one_letter_code
_entity_poly.pdbx_strand_id
1 'polypeptide(L)' 'MAKCPECESDLELDGYELDVGEVINCPECSIELKVTSNDPVTVALPPD' A
#
# COMPACT_ATOMS: atom_id res chain seq x y z
N MET A 1 8.99 -4.18 3.29
CA MET A 1 8.51 -3.09 4.19
C MET A 1 8.10 -1.86 3.37
N ALA A 2 6.83 -1.81 2.99
CA ALA A 2 6.22 -0.61 2.44
C ALA A 2 5.78 0.33 3.59
N LYS A 3 5.62 1.62 3.32
CA LYS A 3 5.09 2.59 4.30
C LYS A 3 3.88 3.30 3.75
N CYS A 4 2.96 3.65 4.63
CA CYS A 4 1.83 4.47 4.27
C CYS A 4 2.31 5.90 3.96
N PRO A 5 2.03 6.46 2.77
CA PRO A 5 2.43 7.83 2.42
C PRO A 5 1.71 8.91 3.22
N GLU A 6 0.61 8.59 3.92
CA GLU A 6 -0.21 9.55 4.67
C GLU A 6 0.13 9.61 6.16
N CYS A 7 0.24 8.45 6.81
CA CYS A 7 0.50 8.36 8.26
C CYS A 7 1.90 7.86 8.59
N GLU A 8 2.74 7.58 7.59
CA GLU A 8 4.11 7.08 7.70
C GLU A 8 4.26 5.74 8.44
N SER A 9 3.14 5.05 8.72
CA SER A 9 3.14 3.76 9.40
C SER A 9 3.66 2.64 8.51
N ASP A 10 4.30 1.65 9.13
CA ASP A 10 4.81 0.48 8.45
C ASP A 10 3.66 -0.42 7.97
N LEU A 11 3.68 -0.76 6.68
CA LEU A 11 2.72 -1.67 6.06
C LEU A 11 3.37 -3.05 5.97
N GLU A 12 2.86 -3.99 6.76
CA GLU A 12 3.26 -5.40 6.72
C GLU A 12 2.58 -6.11 5.54
N LEU A 13 3.11 -5.85 4.33
CA LEU A 13 2.62 -6.45 3.08
C LEU A 13 3.45 -7.67 2.63
N ASP A 14 4.52 -7.99 3.36
CA ASP A 14 5.42 -9.11 3.07
C ASP A 14 4.65 -10.44 3.25
N GLY A 15 4.25 -11.07 2.15
CA GLY A 15 3.50 -12.34 2.13
C GLY A 15 2.08 -12.25 1.54
N TYR A 16 1.61 -11.06 1.17
CA TYR A 16 0.39 -10.89 0.39
C TYR A 16 0.71 -10.95 -1.10
N GLU A 17 -0.05 -11.75 -1.85
CA GLU A 17 -0.02 -11.77 -3.31
C GLU A 17 -0.80 -10.55 -3.82
N LEU A 18 -0.14 -9.38 -3.84
CA LEU A 18 -0.71 -8.13 -4.31
C LEU A 18 -0.39 -7.90 -5.79
N ASP A 19 -1.41 -7.59 -6.58
CA ASP A 19 -1.24 -7.22 -7.97
C ASP A 19 -1.01 -5.71 -8.16
N VAL A 20 -0.20 -5.34 -9.15
CA VAL A 20 -0.05 -3.93 -9.52
C VAL A 20 -1.39 -3.40 -10.01
N GLY A 21 -1.86 -2.33 -9.38
CA GLY A 21 -3.15 -1.71 -9.63
C GLY A 21 -4.23 -2.08 -8.60
N GLU A 22 -3.97 -3.05 -7.73
CA GLU A 22 -4.85 -3.40 -6.61
C GLU A 22 -4.94 -2.24 -5.60
N VAL A 23 -6.10 -2.11 -4.95
CA VAL A 23 -6.36 -1.12 -3.91
C VAL A 23 -6.46 -1.83 -2.56
N ILE A 24 -5.62 -1.44 -1.63
CA ILE A 24 -5.59 -1.90 -0.25
C ILE A 24 -5.90 -0.74 0.70
N ASN A 25 -6.29 -1.04 1.93
CA ASN A 25 -6.52 -0.02 2.95
C ASN A 25 -5.39 -0.02 3.97
N CYS A 26 -4.91 1.16 4.35
CA CYS A 26 -3.98 1.27 5.47
C CYS A 26 -4.71 0.88 6.78
N PRO A 27 -4.18 -0.07 7.58
CA PRO A 27 -4.84 -0.49 8.82
C PRO A 27 -4.88 0.60 9.90
N GLU A 28 -3.98 1.59 9.82
CA GLU A 28 -3.85 2.64 10.85
C GLU A 28 -4.73 3.86 10.57
N CYS A 29 -4.67 4.39 9.35
CA CYS A 29 -5.42 5.61 8.98
C CYS A 29 -6.65 5.34 8.10
N SER A 30 -6.89 4.08 7.72
CA SER A 30 -8.03 3.67 6.90
C SER A 30 -8.10 4.35 5.51
N ILE A 31 -6.99 4.87 5.00
CA ILE A 31 -6.93 5.44 3.65
C ILE A 31 -6.75 4.35 2.59
N GLU A 32 -7.33 4.58 1.43
CA GLU A 32 -7.13 3.75 0.24
C GLU A 32 -5.74 4.00 -0.35
N LEU A 33 -5.03 2.91 -0.63
CA LEU A 33 -3.69 2.90 -1.19
C LEU A 33 -3.67 1.97 -2.38
N LYS A 34 -3.08 2.43 -3.48
CA LYS A 34 -2.96 1.64 -4.71
C LYS A 34 -1.56 1.03 -4.81
N VAL A 35 -1.49 -0.26 -5.08
CA VAL A 35 -0.25 -0.99 -5.32
C VAL A 35 0.31 -0.55 -6.68
N THR A 36 1.55 -0.08 -6.69
CA THR A 36 2.23 0.45 -7.89
C THR A 36 3.39 -0.44 -8.34
N SER A 37 3.89 -1.30 -7.46
CA SER A 37 4.91 -2.31 -7.73
C SER A 37 4.75 -3.45 -6.73
N ASN A 38 5.12 -4.67 -7.10
CA ASN A 38 5.01 -5.87 -6.26
C ASN A 38 6.37 -6.52 -5.93
N ASP A 39 7.46 -6.10 -6.57
CA ASP A 39 8.81 -6.62 -6.31
C ASP A 39 9.87 -5.49 -6.41
N PRO A 40 10.11 -4.72 -5.32
CA PRO A 40 9.45 -4.76 -4.00
C PRO A 40 8.07 -4.09 -3.99
N VAL A 41 7.20 -4.54 -3.07
CA VAL A 41 5.86 -3.96 -2.90
C VAL A 41 5.96 -2.46 -2.58
N THR A 42 5.29 -1.64 -3.40
CA THR A 42 5.22 -0.18 -3.25
C THR A 42 3.78 0.30 -3.43
N VAL A 43 3.37 1.29 -2.66
CA VAL A 43 2.00 1.84 -2.68
C VAL A 43 2.01 3.35 -2.86
N ALA A 44 0.94 3.89 -3.45
CA ALA A 44 0.71 5.32 -3.63
C ALA A 44 -0.75 5.66 -3.38
N LEU A 45 -1.04 6.95 -3.15
CA LEU A 45 -2.42 7.42 -3.09
C LEU A 45 -3.08 7.30 -4.47
N PRO A 46 -4.29 6.71 -4.58
CA PRO A 46 -5.03 6.72 -5.82
C PRO A 46 -5.41 8.17 -6.21
N PRO A 47 -5.51 8.48 -7.51
CA PRO A 47 -6.06 9.75 -7.95
C PRO A 47 -7.56 9.84 -7.65
N ASP A 48 -8.04 11.03 -7.24
CA ASP A 48 -9.48 11.40 -7.17
C ASP A 48 -10.19 11.30 -8.54
#